data_AF-A0A4V6RHF8-F1
#
_entry.id   AF-A0A4V6RHF8-F1
#
_cell.length_a   1.000
_cell.length_b   1.000
_cell.length_c   1.000
_cell.angle_alpha   90.00
_cell.angle_beta   90.00
_cell.angle_gamma   90.00
#
_symmetry.space_group_name_H-M   'P 1'
#
loop_
_entity.id
_entity.type
_entity.pdbx_description
1 polymer ?
#
loop_
_entity_poly.entity_id
_entity_poly.type
_entity_poly.pdbx_seq_one_letter_code
_entity_poly.pdbx_strand_id
1 'polypeptide(L)'
;MQPTLTTLSTLLILSTFATSLSLPHCPVEQCDPNPTNNKCDITTSCIRNSPTGQLHCACRAGYKAAAKDGDTSVHYRTKFAGQEYRVFVKPGTPCDTLCDEWWLGPDSCVEVQVLPHCS
;
A
#
# COMPACT_ATOMS: atom_id res chain seq x y z
N MET A 1 -11.54 46.99 60.52
CA MET A 1 -11.67 45.53 60.29
C MET A 1 -11.81 45.33 58.78
N GLN A 2 -10.82 44.72 58.14
CA GLN A 2 -10.69 44.55 56.67
C GLN A 2 -11.60 43.45 56.12
N PRO A 3 -12.07 43.56 54.86
CA PRO A 3 -12.39 42.40 54.05
C PRO A 3 -11.21 42.07 53.11
N THR A 4 -10.73 40.84 53.19
CA THR A 4 -9.73 40.25 52.30
C THR A 4 -10.38 39.88 50.96
N LEU A 5 -9.86 40.43 49.87
CA LEU A 5 -10.29 40.12 48.51
C LEU A 5 -9.40 39.00 47.95
N THR A 6 -9.94 37.78 47.84
CA THR A 6 -9.26 36.62 47.28
C THR A 6 -9.50 36.55 45.78
N THR A 7 -8.46 36.81 44.97
CA THR A 7 -8.52 36.67 43.51
C THR A 7 -8.29 35.21 43.11
N LEU A 8 -9.33 34.54 42.60
CA LEU A 8 -9.25 33.22 41.97
C LEU A 8 -8.65 33.37 40.56
N SER A 9 -7.42 32.88 40.36
CA SER A 9 -6.79 32.80 39.05
C SER A 9 -7.09 31.44 38.42
N THR A 10 -8.04 31.40 37.49
CA THR A 10 -8.39 30.19 36.73
C THR A 10 -7.43 30.00 35.55
N LEU A 11 -6.52 29.02 35.65
CA LEU A 11 -5.71 28.56 34.52
C LEU A 11 -6.58 27.75 33.54
N LEU A 12 -6.82 28.31 32.35
CA LEU A 12 -7.37 27.58 31.20
C LEU A 12 -6.26 26.72 30.58
N ILE A 13 -6.35 25.40 30.77
CA ILE A 13 -5.45 24.43 30.14
C ILE A 13 -6.03 24.10 28.76
N LEU A 14 -5.43 24.63 27.70
CA LEU A 14 -5.75 24.23 26.33
C LEU A 14 -5.16 22.83 26.05
N SER A 15 -5.99 21.79 26.14
CA SER A 15 -5.62 20.45 25.72
C SER A 15 -5.67 20.34 24.19
N THR A 16 -4.50 20.30 23.55
CA THR A 16 -4.38 20.03 22.10
C THR A 16 -4.56 18.52 21.86
N PHE A 17 -5.65 18.14 21.19
CA PHE A 17 -5.85 16.78 20.71
C PHE A 17 -4.96 16.56 19.47
N ALA A 18 -3.91 15.75 19.59
CA ALA A 18 -3.16 15.27 18.45
C ALA A 18 -3.95 14.12 17.78
N THR A 19 -4.56 14.38 16.63
CA THR A 19 -5.18 13.35 15.79
C THR A 19 -4.12 12.60 15.01
N SER A 20 -3.89 11.32 15.35
CA SER A 20 -3.01 10.43 14.61
C SER A 20 -3.57 10.18 13.21
N LEU A 21 -2.92 10.71 12.16
CA LEU A 21 -3.21 10.37 10.76
C LEU A 21 -2.71 8.94 10.50
N SER A 22 -3.60 7.95 10.61
CA SER A 22 -3.31 6.59 10.15
C SER A 22 -3.27 6.60 8.62
N LEU A 23 -2.10 6.31 8.04
CA LEU A 23 -1.98 6.11 6.59
C LEU A 23 -2.86 4.91 6.19
N PRO A 24 -3.57 4.98 5.04
CA PRO A 24 -4.35 3.85 4.55
C PRO A 24 -3.47 2.61 4.42
N HIS A 25 -3.83 1.54 5.12
CA HIS A 25 -3.07 0.30 5.09
C HIS A 25 -3.44 -0.51 3.85
N CYS A 26 -2.42 -0.97 3.13
CA CYS A 26 -2.61 -1.86 1.99
C CYS A 26 -2.88 -3.28 2.45
N PRO A 27 -3.78 -4.02 1.79
CA PRO A 27 -4.17 -5.38 2.21
C PRO A 27 -3.05 -6.41 2.05
N VAL A 28 -1.93 -6.00 1.45
CA VAL A 28 -0.81 -6.86 1.09
C VAL A 28 0.43 -6.39 1.83
N GLU A 29 1.14 -7.31 2.47
CA GLU A 29 2.34 -7.01 3.23
C GLU A 29 3.43 -6.37 2.36
N GLN A 30 4.23 -5.48 2.96
CA GLN A 30 5.39 -4.90 2.28
C GLN A 30 6.56 -5.89 2.26
N CYS A 31 7.36 -5.83 1.20
CA CYS A 31 8.60 -6.58 1.09
C CYS A 31 9.80 -5.78 1.63
N ASP A 32 10.87 -6.49 1.98
CA ASP A 32 12.16 -5.89 2.35
C ASP A 32 13.08 -5.84 1.11
N PRO A 33 13.66 -4.69 0.72
CA PRO A 33 14.58 -4.65 -0.41
C PRO A 33 15.92 -5.36 -0.12
N ASN A 34 16.22 -5.69 1.14
CA ASN A 34 17.40 -6.49 1.50
C ASN A 34 17.23 -7.93 0.97
N PRO A 35 18.17 -8.44 0.14
CA PRO A 35 18.06 -9.77 -0.46
C PRO A 35 17.79 -10.91 0.54
N THR A 36 18.36 -10.86 1.74
CA THR A 36 18.19 -11.90 2.77
C THR A 36 16.77 -11.95 3.32
N ASN A 37 16.05 -10.81 3.30
CA ASN A 37 14.72 -10.66 3.88
C ASN A 37 13.62 -10.43 2.83
N ASN A 38 13.99 -10.45 1.55
CA ASN A 38 13.13 -10.00 0.47
C ASN A 38 11.80 -10.74 0.40
N LYS A 39 11.87 -12.06 0.55
CA LYS A 39 10.74 -12.99 0.61
C LYS A 39 9.77 -12.91 -0.59
N CYS A 40 10.02 -12.08 -1.60
CA CYS A 40 9.28 -12.15 -2.84
C CYS A 40 9.59 -13.47 -3.54
N ASP A 41 8.60 -14.01 -4.25
CA ASP A 41 8.82 -15.18 -5.07
C ASP A 41 9.79 -14.86 -6.23
N ILE A 42 10.51 -15.85 -6.74
CA ILE A 42 11.48 -15.70 -7.85
C ILE A 42 10.84 -15.11 -9.12
N THR A 43 9.51 -15.26 -9.27
CA THR A 43 8.73 -14.73 -10.39
C THR A 43 8.36 -13.25 -10.25
N THR A 44 8.74 -12.65 -9.12
CA THR A 44 8.40 -11.28 -8.74
C THR A 44 9.65 -10.49 -8.36
N SER A 45 9.48 -9.21 -8.08
CA SER A 45 10.58 -8.36 -7.59
C SER A 45 10.06 -7.33 -6.59
N CYS A 46 10.77 -7.16 -5.47
CA CYS A 46 10.43 -6.11 -4.53
C CYS A 46 10.78 -4.74 -5.12
N ILE A 47 9.77 -3.91 -5.34
CA ILE A 47 9.95 -2.57 -5.90
C ILE A 47 9.26 -1.53 -5.04
N ARG A 48 9.81 -0.32 -5.10
CA ARG A 48 9.15 0.87 -4.58
C ARG A 48 8.12 1.34 -5.61
N ASN A 49 6.85 1.37 -5.24
CA ASN A 49 5.82 2.00 -6.06
C ASN A 49 5.81 3.53 -5.89
N SER A 50 5.01 4.22 -6.68
CA SER A 50 4.89 5.69 -6.67
C SER A 50 3.41 6.06 -6.80
N PRO A 51 2.91 7.10 -6.09
CA PRO A 51 3.68 8.12 -5.37
C PRO A 51 3.93 7.91 -3.87
N THR A 52 3.24 7.00 -3.15
CA THR A 52 3.44 6.83 -1.70
C THR A 52 4.76 6.16 -1.35
N GLY A 53 5.36 5.41 -2.27
CA GLY A 53 6.70 4.85 -2.04
C GLY A 53 6.71 3.58 -1.21
N GLN A 54 5.61 2.82 -1.17
CA GLN A 54 5.53 1.53 -0.50
C GLN A 54 6.30 0.45 -1.28
N LEU A 55 6.79 -0.56 -0.55
CA LEU A 55 7.59 -1.65 -1.12
C LEU A 55 6.74 -2.90 -1.23
N HIS A 56 6.47 -3.37 -2.44
CA HIS A 56 5.69 -4.59 -2.65
C HIS A 56 6.33 -5.48 -3.73
N CYS A 57 6.02 -6.77 -3.69
CA CYS A 57 6.45 -7.72 -4.71
C CYS A 57 5.62 -7.48 -5.97
N ALA A 58 6.26 -7.02 -7.05
CA ALA A 58 5.62 -6.79 -8.33
C ALA A 58 5.82 -7.98 -9.27
N CYS A 59 4.73 -8.38 -9.92
CA CYS A 59 4.75 -9.35 -11.01
C CYS A 59 5.46 -8.77 -12.25
N ARG A 60 5.90 -9.68 -13.13
CA ARG A 60 6.29 -9.34 -14.51
C ARG A 60 5.07 -8.77 -15.27
N ALA A 61 5.31 -7.94 -16.28
CA ALA A 61 4.24 -7.37 -17.10
C ALA A 61 3.37 -8.49 -17.73
N GLY A 62 2.04 -8.35 -17.67
CA GLY A 62 1.11 -9.35 -18.20
C GLY A 62 0.88 -10.58 -17.32
N TYR A 63 1.45 -10.63 -16.11
CA TYR A 63 1.26 -11.73 -15.16
C TYR A 63 0.61 -11.26 -13.85
N LYS A 64 -0.16 -12.17 -13.25
CA LYS A 64 -0.85 -12.04 -11.96
C LYS A 64 -0.66 -13.29 -11.10
N ALA A 65 -1.10 -13.23 -9.84
CA ALA A 65 -1.18 -14.41 -8.98
C ALA A 65 -2.30 -15.35 -9.45
N ALA A 66 -2.19 -16.63 -9.08
CA ALA A 66 -3.27 -17.61 -9.27
C ALA A 66 -4.39 -17.42 -8.22
N ALA A 67 -5.03 -16.25 -8.23
CA ALA A 67 -6.10 -15.85 -7.33
C ALA A 67 -7.28 -15.27 -8.12
N LYS A 68 -8.45 -15.15 -7.48
CA LYS A 68 -9.61 -14.49 -8.09
C LYS A 68 -9.28 -13.02 -8.34
N ASP A 69 -9.72 -12.45 -9.47
CA ASP A 69 -9.32 -11.10 -9.87
C ASP A 69 -9.66 -9.99 -8.85
N GLY A 70 -10.74 -10.17 -8.09
CA GLY A 70 -11.14 -9.28 -6.99
C GLY A 70 -10.56 -9.62 -5.62
N ASP A 71 -9.67 -10.60 -5.49
CA ASP A 71 -9.04 -10.95 -4.20
C ASP A 71 -7.86 -10.03 -3.88
N THR A 72 -8.20 -8.85 -3.35
CA THR A 72 -7.22 -7.83 -2.98
C THR A 72 -6.28 -8.23 -1.85
N SER A 73 -6.57 -9.33 -1.13
CA SER A 73 -5.69 -9.84 -0.08
C SER A 73 -4.46 -10.59 -0.65
N VAL A 74 -4.55 -11.00 -1.91
CA VAL A 74 -3.48 -11.73 -2.61
C VAL A 74 -2.82 -10.86 -3.65
N HIS A 75 -3.61 -10.16 -4.48
CA HIS A 75 -3.08 -9.36 -5.57
C HIS A 75 -3.87 -8.06 -5.81
N TYR A 76 -3.20 -7.03 -6.31
CA TYR A 76 -3.85 -5.77 -6.66
C TYR A 76 -3.02 -5.01 -7.70
N ARG A 77 -3.65 -4.02 -8.33
CA ARG A 77 -2.96 -2.98 -9.11
C ARG A 77 -3.02 -1.66 -8.37
N THR A 78 -2.16 -0.72 -8.72
CA THR A 78 -2.21 0.62 -8.14
C THR A 78 -1.93 1.70 -9.17
N LYS A 79 -2.13 2.97 -8.79
CA LYS A 79 -1.82 4.13 -9.64
C LYS A 79 -0.32 4.38 -9.67
N PHE A 80 0.42 3.60 -10.45
CA PHE A 80 1.86 3.77 -10.65
C PHE A 80 2.12 4.31 -12.05
N ALA A 81 2.34 5.62 -12.17
CA ALA A 81 2.50 6.32 -13.45
C ALA A 81 3.53 5.63 -14.38
N GLY A 82 3.10 5.18 -15.55
CA GLY A 82 3.93 4.49 -16.55
C GLY A 82 4.25 3.03 -16.23
N GLN A 83 3.65 2.49 -15.18
CA GLN A 83 3.83 1.13 -14.66
C GLN A 83 2.48 0.53 -14.22
N GLU A 84 1.37 1.04 -14.75
CA GLU A 84 0.01 0.70 -14.34
C GLU A 84 -0.30 -0.77 -14.58
N TYR A 85 0.36 -1.40 -15.55
CA TYR A 85 0.27 -2.84 -15.86
C TYR A 85 0.78 -3.76 -14.76
N ARG A 86 1.47 -3.22 -13.73
CA ARG A 86 2.03 -4.04 -12.65
C ARG A 86 0.95 -4.50 -11.69
N VAL A 87 0.91 -5.81 -11.50
CA VAL A 87 0.21 -6.46 -10.40
C VAL A 87 1.18 -6.61 -9.23
N PHE A 88 0.71 -6.33 -8.03
CA PHE A 88 1.44 -6.44 -6.78
C PHE A 88 0.84 -7.56 -5.93
N VAL A 89 1.71 -8.32 -5.26
CA VAL A 89 1.33 -9.51 -4.47
C VAL A 89 2.04 -9.53 -3.13
N LYS A 90 1.54 -10.36 -2.20
CA LYS A 90 2.21 -10.57 -0.91
C LYS A 90 3.51 -11.36 -1.11
N PRO A 91 4.51 -11.18 -0.22
CA PRO A 91 5.70 -12.00 -0.21
C PRO A 91 5.38 -13.50 -0.30
N GLY A 92 6.18 -14.23 -1.08
CA GLY A 92 6.04 -15.67 -1.32
C GLY A 92 4.93 -16.08 -2.29
N THR A 93 4.22 -15.12 -2.89
CA THR A 93 3.18 -15.42 -3.89
C THR A 93 3.77 -15.45 -5.30
N PRO A 94 3.66 -16.57 -6.04
CA PRO A 94 4.10 -16.63 -7.42
C PRO A 94 3.17 -15.87 -8.38
N CYS A 95 3.75 -15.21 -9.39
CA CYS A 95 3.04 -14.54 -10.48
C CYS A 95 3.28 -15.25 -11.83
N ASP A 96 2.79 -16.48 -11.95
CA ASP A 96 2.92 -17.28 -13.19
C ASP A 96 1.61 -17.44 -13.96
N THR A 97 0.54 -16.77 -13.52
CA THR A 97 -0.74 -16.76 -14.24
C THR A 97 -0.76 -15.59 -15.21
N LEU A 98 -1.06 -15.84 -16.49
CA LEU A 98 -1.26 -14.75 -17.45
C LEU A 98 -2.53 -13.96 -17.11
N CYS A 99 -2.45 -12.66 -17.31
CA CYS A 99 -3.64 -11.82 -17.33
C CYS A 99 -4.48 -12.08 -18.57
N ASP A 100 -5.76 -11.76 -18.50
CA ASP A 100 -6.73 -12.06 -19.56
C ASP A 100 -6.32 -11.41 -20.89
N GLU A 101 -5.89 -10.15 -20.83
CA GLU A 101 -5.41 -9.35 -21.97
C GLU A 101 -3.92 -8.97 -21.81
N TRP A 102 -3.07 -9.96 -21.56
CA TRP A 102 -1.63 -9.77 -21.28
C TRP A 102 -0.84 -9.04 -22.39
N TRP A 103 -1.32 -9.04 -23.64
CA TRP A 103 -0.64 -8.45 -24.79
C TRP A 103 -0.86 -6.94 -24.96
N LEU A 104 -1.74 -6.32 -24.17
CA LEU A 104 -2.07 -4.89 -24.29
C LEU A 104 -1.04 -3.94 -23.66
N GLY A 105 0.09 -4.46 -23.18
CA GLY A 105 1.17 -3.64 -22.61
C GLY A 105 0.70 -2.90 -21.35
N PRO A 106 0.67 -1.55 -21.33
CA PRO A 106 0.18 -0.77 -20.19
C PRO A 106 -1.23 -1.11 -19.72
N ASP A 107 -2.09 -1.54 -20.65
CA ASP A 107 -3.48 -1.90 -20.39
C ASP A 107 -3.66 -3.40 -20.08
N SER A 108 -2.57 -4.14 -19.85
CA SER A 108 -2.67 -5.51 -19.37
C SER A 108 -3.19 -5.58 -17.92
N CYS A 109 -3.77 -6.73 -17.57
CA CYS A 109 -4.23 -7.04 -16.22
C CYS A 109 -5.36 -6.13 -15.69
N VAL A 110 -6.22 -5.59 -16.56
CA VAL A 110 -7.37 -4.72 -16.19
C VAL A 110 -8.43 -5.41 -15.36
N GLU A 111 -8.46 -6.74 -15.36
CA GLU A 111 -9.31 -7.52 -14.48
C GLU A 111 -8.89 -7.42 -13.00
N VAL A 112 -7.61 -7.18 -12.70
CA VAL A 112 -7.11 -7.08 -11.32
C VAL A 112 -7.47 -5.73 -10.71
N GLN A 113 -8.05 -5.76 -9.51
CA GLN A 113 -8.58 -4.56 -8.86
C GLN A 113 -7.51 -3.50 -8.54
N VAL A 114 -7.81 -2.23 -8.85
CA VAL A 114 -6.96 -1.09 -8.54
C VAL A 114 -7.22 -0.57 -7.12
N LEU A 115 -6.16 -0.41 -6.32
CA LEU A 115 -6.17 0.17 -4.98
C LEU A 115 -5.37 1.48 -4.96
N PRO A 116 -5.99 2.65 -5.24
CA PRO A 116 -5.27 3.92 -5.41
C PRO A 116 -4.52 4.42 -4.16
N HIS A 117 -4.84 3.88 -2.98
CA HIS A 117 -4.18 4.25 -1.73
C HIS A 117 -2.92 3.41 -1.46
N CYS A 118 -2.64 2.44 -2.34
CA CYS A 118 -1.47 1.57 -2.27
C CYS A 118 -0.37 1.92 -3.26
N SER A 119 -0.48 3.05 -3.96
CA SER A 119 0.52 3.59 -4.89
C SER A 119 1.45 4.55 -4.18
#